data_AF-F3KGF8-F1
#
_entry.id   AF-F3KGF8-F1
#
_cell.length_a   1.000
_cell.length_b   1.000
_cell.length_c   1.000
_cell.angle_alpha   90.00
_cell.angle_beta   90.00
_cell.angle_gamma   90.00
#
_symmetry.space_group_name_H-M   'P 1'
#
loop_
_entity.id
_entity.type
_entity.pdbx_description
1 polymer ?
#
loop_
_entity_poly.entity_id
_entity_poly.type
_entity_poly.pdbx_seq_one_letter_code
_entity_poly.pdbx_strand_id
1 'polypeptide(L)'
;MKVNKAFEGMLGYTEAEIKTLGLSAITHPDDVAISDSKLQEFINGDVDSYQIEKRYIHKGGATVWGRLTAFSVGIQEDETYMVGMIADITHEKNMVDEQARLQRRLQQAEKMEAIGALTGGIAHDFNNILASIMGYTDLAILKFCDDKEGKLNQYLTEVYKAGARARDLIAQMMDFSRAGGGSRSILSVGPVVKETLKMIEPTLPSSIRVSYDAGGHSYFVSIDPVRLNQIVMNLVINARDALGEKGEINVCLKPYNGREVECVAAIRRSKVTILSSVLRIKGLVLRPLI
;
A
#
# COMPACT_ATOMS: atom_id res chain seq x y z
N MET A 1 -21.53 -40.32 -17.79
CA MET A 1 -20.27 -39.53 -17.80
C MET A 1 -19.12 -40.40 -17.34
N LYS A 2 -18.03 -40.48 -18.10
CA LYS A 2 -16.76 -41.10 -17.68
C LYS A 2 -15.71 -40.00 -17.55
N VAL A 3 -14.76 -40.14 -16.64
CA VAL A 3 -13.63 -39.20 -16.51
C VAL A 3 -12.31 -39.97 -16.48
N ASN A 4 -11.21 -39.32 -16.88
CA ASN A 4 -9.89 -39.93 -16.85
C ASN A 4 -9.15 -39.61 -15.54
N LYS A 5 -8.03 -40.30 -15.29
CA LYS A 5 -7.17 -40.09 -14.12
C LYS A 5 -6.57 -38.68 -14.04
N ALA A 6 -6.36 -38.02 -15.17
CA ALA A 6 -5.85 -36.65 -15.19
C ALA A 6 -6.86 -35.66 -14.59
N PHE A 7 -8.15 -35.80 -14.92
CA PHE A 7 -9.19 -34.95 -14.35
C PHE A 7 -9.43 -35.22 -12.85
N GLU A 8 -9.35 -36.49 -12.44
CA GLU A 8 -9.37 -36.85 -11.01
C GLU A 8 -8.18 -36.20 -10.27
N GLY A 9 -6.98 -36.26 -10.84
CA GLY A 9 -5.77 -35.64 -10.26
C GLY A 9 -5.85 -34.11 -10.19
N MET A 10 -6.45 -33.48 -11.20
CA MET A 10 -6.64 -32.03 -11.27
C MET A 10 -7.56 -31.50 -10.17
N LEU A 11 -8.68 -32.20 -9.88
CA LEU A 11 -9.71 -31.70 -8.96
C LEU A 11 -9.76 -32.44 -7.61
N GLY A 12 -9.06 -33.56 -7.47
CA GLY A 12 -9.00 -34.35 -6.24
C GLY A 12 -10.25 -35.19 -5.97
N TYR A 13 -11.22 -35.23 -6.89
CA TYR A 13 -12.41 -36.07 -6.81
C TYR A 13 -12.25 -37.33 -7.65
N THR A 14 -12.81 -38.43 -7.19
CA THR A 14 -12.91 -39.67 -7.98
C THR A 14 -14.06 -39.61 -8.98
N GLU A 15 -14.02 -40.42 -10.05
CA GLU A 15 -15.10 -40.54 -11.04
C GLU A 15 -16.47 -40.79 -10.38
N ALA A 16 -16.50 -41.65 -9.36
CA ALA A 16 -17.72 -41.96 -8.62
C ALA A 16 -18.27 -40.72 -7.90
N GLU A 17 -17.40 -39.96 -7.21
CA GLU A 17 -17.79 -38.72 -6.53
C GLU A 17 -18.31 -37.67 -7.53
N ILE A 18 -17.64 -37.50 -8.67
CA ILE A 18 -18.04 -36.53 -9.70
C ILE A 18 -19.38 -36.93 -10.32
N LYS A 19 -19.64 -38.23 -10.54
CA LYS A 19 -20.94 -38.73 -11.01
C LYS A 19 -22.07 -38.44 -10.02
N THR A 20 -21.80 -38.53 -8.72
CA THR A 20 -22.80 -38.27 -7.67
C THR A 20 -23.04 -36.78 -7.46
N LEU A 21 -21.99 -35.95 -7.46
CA LEU A 21 -22.08 -34.51 -7.23
C LEU A 21 -22.60 -33.74 -8.46
N GLY A 22 -22.24 -34.20 -9.65
CA GLY A 22 -22.48 -33.49 -10.90
C GLY A 22 -21.45 -32.38 -11.18
N LEU A 23 -21.37 -31.94 -12.44
CA LEU A 23 -20.39 -30.96 -12.90
C LEU A 23 -20.62 -29.54 -12.34
N SER A 24 -21.88 -29.15 -12.08
CA SER A 24 -22.20 -27.83 -11.55
C SER A 24 -21.74 -27.66 -10.11
N ALA A 25 -21.75 -28.73 -9.30
CA ALA A 25 -21.31 -28.70 -7.90
C ALA A 25 -19.79 -28.51 -7.73
N ILE A 26 -19.00 -28.88 -8.74
CA ILE A 26 -17.54 -28.68 -8.76
C ILE A 26 -17.12 -27.46 -9.60
N THR A 27 -18.07 -26.72 -10.15
CA THR A 27 -17.84 -25.45 -10.85
C THR A 27 -17.95 -24.30 -9.85
N HIS A 28 -17.11 -23.28 -9.97
CA HIS A 28 -17.19 -22.10 -9.12
C HIS A 28 -18.55 -21.39 -9.28
N PRO A 29 -19.23 -20.97 -8.20
CA PRO A 29 -20.60 -20.41 -8.24
C PRO A 29 -20.79 -19.31 -9.30
N ASP A 30 -19.85 -18.36 -9.38
CA ASP A 30 -19.87 -17.27 -10.37
C ASP A 30 -19.86 -17.76 -11.84
N ASP A 31 -19.31 -18.94 -12.12
CA ASP A 31 -19.12 -19.45 -13.47
C ASP A 31 -20.20 -20.49 -13.86
N VAL A 32 -21.06 -20.90 -12.92
CA VAL A 32 -22.12 -21.90 -13.15
C VAL A 32 -23.10 -21.42 -14.23
N ALA A 33 -23.61 -20.20 -14.12
CA ALA A 33 -24.61 -19.68 -15.06
C ALA A 33 -24.09 -19.62 -16.50
N ILE A 34 -22.84 -19.18 -16.69
CA ILE A 34 -22.22 -19.10 -18.02
C ILE A 34 -21.94 -20.51 -18.55
N SER A 35 -21.48 -21.42 -17.70
CA SER A 35 -21.25 -22.82 -18.08
C SER A 35 -22.53 -23.53 -18.49
N ASP A 36 -23.64 -23.32 -17.76
CA ASP A 36 -24.92 -23.93 -18.05
C ASP A 36 -25.50 -23.39 -19.36
N SER A 37 -25.42 -22.08 -19.59
CA SER A 37 -25.84 -21.47 -20.87
C SER A 37 -25.11 -22.09 -22.07
N LYS A 38 -23.79 -22.23 -21.99
CA LYS A 38 -22.98 -22.83 -23.08
C LYS A 38 -23.29 -24.30 -23.29
N LEU A 39 -23.54 -25.03 -22.21
CA LEU A 39 -23.96 -26.43 -22.30
C LEU A 39 -25.34 -26.56 -22.95
N GLN A 40 -26.29 -25.66 -22.66
CA GLN A 40 -27.62 -25.66 -23.29
C GLN A 40 -27.56 -25.38 -24.78
N GLU A 41 -26.83 -24.35 -25.22
CA GLU A 41 -26.60 -24.05 -26.65
C GLU A 41 -26.08 -25.29 -27.39
N PHE A 42 -25.11 -25.99 -26.77
CA PHE A 42 -24.53 -27.20 -27.34
C PHE A 42 -25.50 -28.39 -27.38
N ILE A 43 -26.26 -28.64 -26.31
CA ILE A 43 -27.24 -29.74 -26.26
C ILE A 43 -28.40 -29.51 -27.24
N ASN A 44 -28.81 -28.25 -27.43
CA ASN A 44 -29.87 -27.89 -28.37
C ASN A 44 -29.45 -28.04 -29.85
N GLY A 45 -28.16 -28.26 -30.11
CA GLY A 45 -27.62 -28.33 -31.47
C GLY A 45 -27.41 -26.96 -32.10
N ASP A 46 -27.41 -25.88 -31.32
CA ASP A 46 -27.10 -24.54 -31.82
C ASP A 46 -25.61 -24.41 -32.21
N VAL A 47 -24.75 -25.22 -31.59
CA VAL A 47 -23.31 -25.29 -31.85
C VAL A 47 -22.79 -26.73 -31.78
N ASP A 48 -21.92 -27.10 -32.73
CA ASP A 48 -21.28 -28.44 -32.78
C ASP A 48 -20.12 -28.61 -31.78
N SER A 49 -19.61 -27.50 -31.23
CA SER A 49 -18.58 -27.49 -30.19
C SER A 49 -18.54 -26.14 -29.47
N TYR A 50 -18.01 -26.12 -28.24
CA TYR A 50 -17.70 -24.87 -27.53
C TYR A 50 -16.43 -24.97 -26.71
N GLN A 51 -15.81 -23.82 -26.46
CA GLN A 51 -14.69 -23.69 -25.55
C GLN A 51 -14.98 -22.59 -24.52
N ILE A 52 -14.70 -22.88 -23.26
CA ILE A 52 -14.84 -21.94 -22.15
C ILE A 52 -13.69 -22.12 -21.16
N GLU A 53 -13.16 -21.01 -20.66
CA GLU A 53 -12.30 -21.00 -19.48
C GLU A 53 -13.16 -20.72 -18.26
N LYS A 54 -13.15 -21.63 -17.28
CA LYS A 54 -13.91 -21.48 -16.05
C LYS A 54 -13.15 -22.01 -14.85
N ARG A 55 -13.58 -21.59 -13.68
CA ARG A 55 -13.04 -22.02 -12.39
C ARG A 55 -13.77 -23.27 -11.92
N TYR A 56 -12.98 -24.23 -11.47
CA TYR A 56 -13.41 -25.42 -10.75
C TYR A 56 -12.98 -25.31 -9.29
N ILE A 57 -13.73 -25.97 -8.41
CA ILE A 57 -13.41 -26.07 -6.98
C ILE A 57 -12.78 -27.44 -6.75
N HIS A 58 -11.50 -27.46 -6.39
CA HIS A 58 -10.80 -28.66 -5.96
C HIS A 58 -11.42 -29.19 -4.65
N LYS A 59 -11.36 -30.50 -4.40
CA LYS A 59 -11.90 -31.15 -3.18
C LYS A 59 -11.37 -30.54 -1.87
N GLY A 60 -10.13 -30.04 -1.90
CA GLY A 60 -9.50 -29.31 -0.80
C GLY A 60 -9.90 -27.83 -0.68
N GLY A 61 -10.84 -27.34 -1.49
CA GLY A 61 -11.37 -25.97 -1.48
C GLY A 61 -10.60 -24.94 -2.33
N ALA A 62 -9.48 -25.33 -2.95
CA ALA A 62 -8.72 -24.44 -3.83
C ALA A 62 -9.43 -24.23 -5.18
N THR A 63 -9.29 -23.04 -5.75
CA THR A 63 -9.79 -22.75 -7.09
C THR A 63 -8.77 -23.19 -8.14
N VAL A 64 -9.23 -23.94 -9.15
CA VAL A 64 -8.44 -24.42 -10.28
C VAL A 64 -9.05 -23.88 -11.57
N TRP A 65 -8.25 -23.24 -12.41
CA TRP A 65 -8.72 -22.78 -13.72
C TRP A 65 -8.63 -23.92 -14.73
N GLY A 66 -9.73 -24.23 -15.39
CA GLY A 66 -9.76 -25.19 -16.49
C GLY A 66 -10.30 -24.57 -17.77
N ARG A 67 -9.60 -24.84 -18.87
CA ARG A 67 -10.09 -24.59 -20.23
C ARG A 67 -10.82 -25.84 -20.70
N LEU A 68 -12.15 -25.79 -20.70
CA LEU A 68 -13.03 -26.84 -21.19
C LEU A 68 -13.28 -26.63 -22.67
N THR A 69 -13.00 -27.65 -23.47
CA THR A 69 -13.43 -27.79 -24.86
C THR A 69 -14.38 -28.98 -24.93
N ALA A 70 -15.61 -28.75 -25.39
CA ALA A 70 -16.62 -29.79 -25.54
C ALA A 70 -17.04 -29.91 -27.00
N PHE A 71 -17.19 -31.15 -27.48
CA PHE A 71 -17.61 -31.48 -28.84
C PHE A 71 -18.42 -32.77 -28.86
N SER A 72 -19.24 -32.95 -29.89
CA SER A 72 -20.01 -34.16 -30.13
C SER A 72 -19.21 -35.16 -30.97
N VAL A 73 -19.35 -36.45 -30.66
CA VAL A 73 -18.74 -37.55 -31.41
C VAL A 73 -19.82 -38.56 -31.72
N GLY A 74 -20.09 -38.77 -33.02
CA GLY A 74 -20.93 -39.87 -33.49
C GLY A 74 -20.16 -41.18 -33.49
N ILE A 75 -20.75 -42.24 -32.94
CA ILE A 75 -20.13 -43.58 -32.85
C ILE A 75 -20.82 -44.57 -33.79
N GLN A 76 -22.14 -44.50 -33.94
CA GLN A 76 -22.98 -45.29 -34.87
C GLN A 76 -24.15 -44.42 -35.37
N GLU A 77 -24.93 -44.92 -36.34
CA GLU A 77 -25.99 -44.16 -37.07
C GLU A 77 -27.05 -43.46 -36.19
N ASP A 78 -27.11 -43.71 -34.88
CA ASP A 78 -27.98 -42.97 -33.94
C ASP A 78 -27.34 -42.72 -32.54
N GLU A 79 -26.03 -42.93 -32.39
CA GLU A 79 -25.35 -42.73 -31.09
C GLU A 79 -24.36 -41.56 -31.13
N THR A 80 -24.72 -40.46 -30.47
CA THR A 80 -23.86 -39.27 -30.29
C THR A 80 -23.47 -39.11 -28.83
N TYR A 81 -22.16 -39.00 -28.57
CA TYR A 81 -21.62 -38.75 -27.23
C TYR A 81 -21.00 -37.36 -27.14
N MET A 82 -21.19 -36.68 -26.01
CA MET A 82 -20.45 -35.47 -25.69
C MET A 82 -19.10 -35.84 -25.07
N VAL A 83 -18.02 -35.29 -25.64
CA VAL A 83 -16.66 -35.40 -25.10
C VAL A 83 -16.20 -34.03 -24.62
N GLY A 84 -15.81 -33.95 -23.34
CA GLY A 84 -15.21 -32.76 -22.74
C GLY A 84 -13.73 -32.99 -22.48
N MET A 85 -12.88 -32.13 -23.04
CA MET A 85 -11.45 -32.07 -22.75
C MET A 85 -11.16 -30.86 -21.87
N ILE A 86 -10.46 -31.06 -20.76
CA ILE A 86 -10.15 -30.00 -19.81
C ILE A 86 -8.64 -29.89 -19.68
N ALA A 87 -8.11 -28.72 -20.01
CA ALA A 87 -6.72 -28.36 -19.73
C ALA A 87 -6.65 -27.52 -18.45
N ASP A 88 -5.82 -27.92 -17.49
CA ASP A 88 -5.51 -27.08 -16.34
C ASP A 88 -4.64 -25.90 -16.78
N ILE A 89 -5.16 -24.70 -16.62
CA ILE A 89 -4.51 -23.43 -17.00
C ILE A 89 -4.25 -22.55 -15.76
N THR A 90 -4.33 -23.12 -14.56
CA THR A 90 -4.14 -22.38 -13.29
C THR A 90 -2.77 -21.71 -13.24
N HIS A 91 -1.72 -22.43 -13.66
CA HIS A 91 -0.37 -21.88 -13.71
C HIS A 91 -0.26 -20.70 -14.68
N GLU A 92 -0.85 -20.82 -15.88
CA GLU A 92 -0.87 -19.75 -16.89
C GLU A 92 -1.56 -18.50 -16.36
N LYS A 93 -2.76 -18.64 -15.76
CA LYS A 93 -3.50 -17.52 -15.16
C LYS A 93 -2.72 -16.84 -14.04
N ASN A 94 -2.13 -17.62 -13.15
CA ASN A 94 -1.32 -17.07 -12.05
C ASN A 94 -0.10 -16.31 -12.56
N MET A 95 0.56 -16.77 -13.64
CA MET A 95 1.69 -16.07 -14.24
C MET A 95 1.27 -14.74 -14.87
N VAL A 96 0.15 -14.72 -15.60
CA VAL A 96 -0.39 -13.50 -16.22
C VAL A 96 -0.77 -12.46 -15.15
N ASP A 97 -1.44 -12.89 -14.09
CA ASP A 97 -1.82 -12.01 -12.98
C ASP A 97 -0.60 -11.44 -12.25
N GLU A 98 0.42 -12.27 -12.02
CA GLU A 98 1.66 -11.83 -11.38
C GLU A 98 2.44 -10.86 -12.28
N GLN A 99 2.52 -11.13 -13.59
CA GLN A 99 3.16 -10.23 -14.55
C GLN A 99 2.45 -8.87 -14.57
N ALA A 100 1.11 -8.84 -14.63
CA ALA A 100 0.34 -7.61 -14.59
C ALA A 100 0.52 -6.85 -13.26
N ARG A 101 0.68 -7.57 -12.15
CA ARG A 101 0.98 -6.98 -10.83
C ARG A 101 2.39 -6.35 -10.81
N LEU A 102 3.38 -7.03 -11.36
CA LEU A 102 4.77 -6.56 -11.44
C LEU A 102 4.89 -5.35 -12.37
N GLN A 103 4.26 -5.37 -13.54
CA GLN A 103 4.23 -4.23 -14.47
C GLN A 103 3.63 -2.98 -13.82
N ARG A 104 2.50 -3.13 -13.10
CA ARG A 104 1.90 -2.01 -12.34
C ARG A 104 2.84 -1.45 -11.28
N ARG A 105 3.61 -2.31 -10.60
CA ARG A 105 4.62 -1.87 -9.62
C ARG A 105 5.78 -1.15 -10.28
N LEU A 106 6.25 -1.64 -11.43
CA LEU A 106 7.33 -1.02 -12.19
C LEU A 106 6.92 0.38 -12.68
N GLN A 107 5.76 0.52 -13.32
CA GLN A 107 5.24 1.82 -13.76
C GLN A 107 5.10 2.81 -12.59
N GLN A 108 4.63 2.34 -11.43
CA GLN A 108 4.54 3.18 -10.24
C GLN A 108 5.93 3.61 -9.74
N ALA A 109 6.93 2.73 -9.82
CA ALA A 109 8.31 3.04 -9.43
C ALA A 109 8.97 4.04 -10.40
N GLU A 110 8.83 3.85 -11.72
CA GLU A 110 9.31 4.78 -12.75
C GLU A 110 8.68 6.16 -12.59
N LYS A 111 7.36 6.23 -12.35
CA LYS A 111 6.67 7.49 -12.06
C LYS A 111 7.25 8.16 -10.81
N MET A 112 7.56 7.38 -9.78
CA MET A 112 8.14 7.90 -8.54
C MET A 112 9.57 8.41 -8.74
N GLU A 113 10.38 7.71 -9.53
CA GLU A 113 11.73 8.12 -9.89
C GLU A 113 11.73 9.41 -10.70
N ALA A 114 10.84 9.54 -11.70
CA ALA A 114 10.68 10.76 -12.48
C ALA A 114 10.23 11.95 -11.61
N ILE A 115 9.23 11.75 -10.72
CA ILE A 115 8.86 12.75 -9.71
C ILE A 115 10.07 13.07 -8.84
N GLY A 116 10.87 12.07 -8.50
CA GLY A 116 12.00 12.25 -7.61
C GLY A 116 13.12 13.12 -8.17
N ALA A 117 13.52 12.83 -9.41
CA ALA A 117 14.50 13.60 -10.17
C ALA A 117 14.05 15.06 -10.38
N LEU A 118 12.78 15.26 -10.78
CA LEU A 118 12.21 16.60 -10.95
C LEU A 118 12.17 17.38 -9.63
N THR A 119 11.79 16.71 -8.53
CA THR A 119 11.68 17.36 -7.22
C THR A 119 13.04 17.81 -6.69
N GLY A 120 14.11 17.04 -6.89
CA GLY A 120 15.44 17.40 -6.38
C GLY A 120 16.02 18.67 -7.02
N GLY A 121 15.93 18.79 -8.34
CA GLY A 121 16.40 19.97 -9.07
C GLY A 121 15.53 21.20 -8.80
N ILE A 122 14.20 21.03 -8.88
CA ILE A 122 13.26 22.13 -8.65
C ILE A 122 13.32 22.63 -7.20
N ALA A 123 13.43 21.73 -6.21
CA ALA A 123 13.48 22.11 -4.80
C ALA A 123 14.71 22.96 -4.45
N HIS A 124 15.87 22.66 -5.05
CA HIS A 124 17.06 23.46 -4.88
C HIS A 124 16.82 24.91 -5.33
N ASP A 125 16.20 25.11 -6.50
CA ASP A 125 15.96 26.43 -7.06
C ASP A 125 14.92 27.22 -6.25
N PHE A 126 13.85 26.57 -5.80
CA PHE A 126 12.90 27.22 -4.89
C PHE A 126 13.53 27.59 -3.55
N ASN A 127 14.37 26.74 -2.96
CA ASN A 127 15.07 27.06 -1.72
C ASN A 127 15.97 28.29 -1.87
N ASN A 128 16.60 28.47 -3.03
CA ASN A 128 17.43 29.65 -3.32
C ASN A 128 16.59 30.94 -3.40
N ILE A 129 15.43 30.88 -4.05
CA ILE A 129 14.49 32.01 -4.13
C ILE A 129 13.95 32.36 -2.74
N LEU A 130 13.51 31.34 -1.98
CA LEU A 130 12.97 31.52 -0.64
C LEU A 130 14.01 32.07 0.34
N ALA A 131 15.25 31.57 0.29
CA ALA A 131 16.35 32.09 1.12
C ALA A 131 16.58 33.58 0.86
N SER A 132 16.52 34.01 -0.40
CA SER A 132 16.66 35.42 -0.78
C SER A 132 15.49 36.27 -0.27
N ILE A 133 14.25 35.82 -0.48
CA ILE A 133 13.05 36.52 -0.02
C ILE A 133 13.05 36.66 1.51
N MET A 134 13.31 35.56 2.22
CA MET A 134 13.36 35.56 3.68
C MET A 134 14.51 36.42 4.20
N GLY A 135 15.70 36.34 3.61
CA GLY A 135 16.87 37.11 4.02
C GLY A 135 16.67 38.63 3.86
N TYR A 136 16.12 39.08 2.73
CA TYR A 136 15.81 40.50 2.55
C TYR A 136 14.67 40.98 3.46
N THR A 137 13.69 40.12 3.74
CA THR A 137 12.61 40.41 4.68
C THR A 137 13.15 40.57 6.10
N ASP A 138 14.04 39.67 6.55
CA ASP A 138 14.70 39.77 7.86
C ASP A 138 15.55 41.03 7.97
N LEU A 139 16.32 41.38 6.93
CA LEU A 139 17.10 42.62 6.91
C LEU A 139 16.20 43.86 6.96
N ALA A 140 15.03 43.83 6.32
CA ALA A 140 14.10 44.94 6.35
C ALA A 140 13.46 45.13 7.74
N ILE A 141 13.12 44.03 8.40
CA ILE A 141 12.64 44.05 9.79
C ILE A 141 13.75 44.61 10.70
N LEU A 142 14.98 44.13 10.58
CA LEU A 142 16.10 44.52 11.44
C LEU A 142 16.53 45.98 11.27
N LYS A 143 16.49 46.52 10.05
CA LYS A 143 17.05 47.85 9.76
C LYS A 143 16.04 48.99 9.71
N PHE A 144 14.76 48.69 9.46
CA PHE A 144 13.76 49.72 9.16
C PHE A 144 12.47 49.61 9.98
N CYS A 145 12.36 48.62 10.87
CA CYS A 145 11.23 48.51 11.79
C CYS A 145 11.67 48.81 13.23
N ASP A 146 11.68 50.11 13.57
CA ASP A 146 12.00 50.58 14.93
C ASP A 146 10.89 50.26 15.94
N ASP A 147 9.64 50.12 15.48
CA ASP A 147 8.49 49.73 16.28
C ASP A 147 8.09 48.27 16.01
N LYS A 148 8.11 47.45 17.06
CA LYS A 148 7.74 46.03 16.99
C LYS A 148 6.25 45.81 16.73
N GLU A 149 5.40 46.79 17.02
CA GLU A 149 3.95 46.70 16.82
C GLU A 149 3.46 47.43 15.55
N GLY A 150 4.37 48.07 14.81
CA GLY A 150 4.05 48.78 13.58
C GLY A 150 3.54 47.86 12.45
N LYS A 151 2.59 48.37 11.65
CA LYS A 151 1.98 47.62 10.53
C LYS A 151 3.00 47.08 9.51
N LEU A 152 4.09 47.81 9.26
CA LEU A 152 5.15 47.36 8.34
C LEU A 152 5.87 46.10 8.85
N ASN A 153 6.18 46.06 10.16
CA ASN A 153 6.80 44.90 10.78
C ASN A 153 5.87 43.68 10.74
N GLN A 154 4.57 43.88 11.00
CA GLN A 154 3.56 42.83 10.87
C GLN A 154 3.50 42.26 9.44
N TYR A 155 3.50 43.11 8.41
CA TYR A 155 3.50 42.65 7.01
C TYR A 155 4.76 41.86 6.65
N LEU A 156 5.93 42.36 7.01
CA LEU A 156 7.19 41.67 6.75
C LEU A 156 7.27 40.32 7.49
N THR A 157 6.80 40.28 8.74
CA THR A 157 6.70 39.04 9.52
C THR A 157 5.81 38.01 8.83
N GLU A 158 4.69 38.41 8.23
CA GLU A 158 3.82 37.50 7.47
C GLU A 158 4.46 37.01 6.17
N VAL A 159 5.21 37.86 5.46
CA VAL A 159 5.99 37.46 4.28
C VAL A 159 7.03 36.39 4.65
N TYR A 160 7.74 36.59 5.76
CA TYR A 160 8.71 35.62 6.26
C TYR A 160 8.04 34.29 6.61
N LYS A 161 6.94 34.31 7.38
CA LYS A 161 6.18 33.10 7.72
C LYS A 161 5.68 32.36 6.49
N ALA A 162 5.20 33.07 5.47
CA ALA A 162 4.78 32.47 4.21
C ALA A 162 5.94 31.78 3.47
N GLY A 163 7.12 32.42 3.44
CA GLY A 163 8.33 31.83 2.87
C GLY A 163 8.81 30.58 3.62
N ALA A 164 8.77 30.62 4.95
CA ALA A 164 9.11 29.47 5.80
C ALA A 164 8.17 28.28 5.54
N ARG A 165 6.86 28.52 5.46
CA ARG A 165 5.88 27.48 5.11
C ARG A 165 6.14 26.86 3.73
N ALA A 166 6.49 27.69 2.74
CA ALA A 166 6.80 27.20 1.40
C ALA A 166 8.05 26.31 1.38
N ARG A 167 9.10 26.69 2.13
CA ARG A 167 10.32 25.88 2.30
C ARG A 167 9.99 24.52 2.90
N ASP A 168 9.14 24.49 3.92
CA ASP A 168 8.77 23.26 4.61
C ASP A 168 7.95 22.32 3.68
N LEU A 169 7.08 22.86 2.83
CA LEU A 169 6.34 22.08 1.82
C LEU A 169 7.27 21.46 0.78
N ILE A 170 8.31 22.19 0.34
CA ILE A 170 9.30 21.69 -0.61
C ILE A 170 10.15 20.58 0.02
N ALA A 171 10.51 20.71 1.29
CA ALA A 171 11.19 19.66 2.04
C ALA A 171 10.35 18.36 2.10
N GLN A 172 9.06 18.47 2.43
CA GLN A 172 8.14 17.33 2.43
C GLN A 172 8.00 16.68 1.05
N MET A 173 8.00 17.49 -0.03
CA MET A 173 7.96 16.99 -1.40
C MET A 173 9.25 16.20 -1.76
N MET A 174 10.43 16.71 -1.37
CA MET A 174 11.71 16.00 -1.53
C MET A 174 11.75 14.69 -0.75
N ASP A 175 11.21 14.69 0.47
CA ASP A 175 11.14 13.50 1.32
C ASP A 175 10.25 12.43 0.72
N PHE A 176 9.12 12.84 0.12
CA PHE A 176 8.25 11.95 -0.63
C PHE A 176 9.01 11.34 -1.82
N SER A 177 9.65 12.18 -2.63
CA SER A 177 10.48 11.81 -3.80
C SER A 177 11.58 10.78 -3.49
N ARG A 178 12.27 10.92 -2.35
CA ARG A 178 13.43 10.09 -1.97
C ARG A 178 13.09 8.73 -1.38
N ALA A 179 11.80 8.39 -1.23
CA ALA A 179 11.35 7.15 -0.57
C ALA A 179 11.72 5.81 -1.28
N GLY A 180 12.51 5.85 -2.36
CA GLY A 180 12.91 4.69 -3.18
C GLY A 180 14.34 4.14 -2.99
N GLY A 181 15.28 4.85 -2.32
CA GLY A 181 16.72 4.57 -2.47
C GLY A 181 17.57 4.32 -1.21
N GLY A 182 16.96 4.13 -0.04
CA GLY A 182 17.67 3.98 1.23
C GLY A 182 18.27 2.59 1.50
N SER A 183 19.55 2.51 1.92
CA SER A 183 20.12 1.26 2.45
C SER A 183 19.51 0.94 3.81
N ARG A 184 18.68 -0.11 3.88
CA ARG A 184 18.13 -0.57 5.17
C ARG A 184 19.27 -1.04 6.08
N SER A 185 19.25 -0.60 7.33
CA SER A 185 20.11 -1.13 8.38
C SER A 185 19.28 -1.54 9.59
N ILE A 186 19.80 -2.48 10.38
CA ILE A 186 19.21 -2.80 11.67
C ILE A 186 19.58 -1.66 12.62
N LEU A 187 18.57 -0.97 13.15
CA LEU A 187 18.77 0.16 14.05
C LEU A 187 17.82 0.11 15.24
N SER A 188 18.23 0.74 16.32
CA SER A 188 17.38 0.95 17.50
C SER A 188 16.43 2.13 17.23
N VAL A 189 15.13 1.89 17.31
CA VAL A 189 14.08 2.89 17.03
C VAL A 189 14.12 4.02 18.04
N GLY A 190 14.36 3.68 19.32
CA GLY A 190 14.22 4.62 20.42
C GLY A 190 15.10 5.87 20.31
N PRO A 191 16.42 5.72 20.05
CA PRO A 191 17.32 6.84 19.83
C PRO A 191 16.90 7.74 18.67
N VAL A 192 16.52 7.13 17.53
CA VAL A 192 16.11 7.87 16.32
C VAL A 192 14.87 8.70 16.60
N VAL A 193 13.82 8.11 17.18
CA VAL A 193 12.59 8.83 17.56
C VAL A 193 12.91 9.96 18.53
N LYS A 194 13.73 9.72 19.56
CA LYS A 194 14.09 10.73 20.55
C LYS A 194 14.85 11.91 19.92
N GLU A 195 15.72 11.63 18.96
CA GLU A 195 16.45 12.64 18.21
C GLU A 195 15.53 13.45 17.29
N THR A 196 14.65 12.79 16.54
CA THR A 196 13.65 13.48 15.71
C THR A 196 12.76 14.41 16.54
N LEU A 197 12.31 13.94 17.72
CA LEU A 197 11.45 14.74 18.59
C LEU A 197 12.18 15.97 19.12
N LYS A 198 13.45 15.86 19.50
CA LYS A 198 14.28 17.01 19.89
C LYS A 198 14.43 18.03 18.75
N MET A 199 14.53 17.57 17.51
CA MET A 199 14.65 18.46 16.34
C MET A 199 13.34 19.17 16.01
N ILE A 200 12.19 18.52 16.18
CA ILE A 200 10.89 19.08 15.79
C ILE A 200 10.23 19.90 16.89
N GLU A 201 10.51 19.63 18.16
CA GLU A 201 9.93 20.32 19.32
C GLU A 201 10.07 21.86 19.25
N PRO A 202 11.20 22.45 18.80
CA PRO A 202 11.32 23.90 18.62
C PRO A 202 10.43 24.49 17.52
N THR A 203 9.94 23.67 16.59
CA THR A 203 9.06 24.11 15.48
C THR A 203 7.59 24.07 15.85
N LEU A 204 7.26 23.50 17.01
CA LEU A 204 5.89 23.43 17.50
C LEU A 204 5.55 24.70 18.30
N PRO A 205 4.28 25.15 18.27
CA PRO A 205 3.81 26.20 19.16
C PRO A 205 4.08 25.84 20.63
N SER A 206 4.46 26.81 21.45
CA SER A 206 4.73 26.62 22.90
C SER A 206 3.51 26.11 23.69
N SER A 207 2.33 26.19 23.09
CA SER A 207 1.05 25.65 23.58
C SER A 207 0.84 24.15 23.31
N ILE A 208 1.76 23.49 22.58
CA ILE A 208 1.73 22.05 22.31
C ILE A 208 2.84 21.37 23.10
N ARG A 209 2.47 20.46 24.00
CA ARG A 209 3.43 19.64 24.75
C ARG A 209 3.68 18.33 24.03
N VAL A 210 4.95 17.95 23.90
CA VAL A 210 5.34 16.64 23.37
C VAL A 210 5.84 15.77 24.50
N SER A 211 5.37 14.52 24.58
CA SER A 211 5.93 13.53 25.48
C SER A 211 6.28 12.25 24.74
N TYR A 212 7.31 11.55 25.24
CA TYR A 212 7.85 10.35 24.64
C TYR A 212 8.01 9.25 25.69
N ASP A 213 7.45 8.07 25.40
CA ASP A 213 7.57 6.88 26.24
C ASP A 213 7.93 5.64 25.41
N ALA A 214 9.07 5.03 25.73
CA ALA A 214 9.54 3.79 25.10
C ALA A 214 9.19 2.53 25.92
N GLY A 215 8.51 2.67 27.06
CA GLY A 215 8.14 1.56 27.94
C GLY A 215 9.33 0.77 28.49
N GLY A 216 10.55 1.31 28.47
CA GLY A 216 11.77 0.65 28.97
C GLY A 216 12.33 -0.47 28.10
N HIS A 217 11.82 -0.66 26.87
CA HIS A 217 12.26 -1.73 25.97
C HIS A 217 13.06 -1.17 24.79
N SER A 218 14.06 -1.92 24.33
CA SER A 218 14.80 -1.62 23.10
C SER A 218 14.10 -2.26 21.90
N TYR A 219 13.70 -1.43 20.93
CA TYR A 219 13.06 -1.90 19.70
C TYR A 219 14.05 -1.80 18.54
N PHE A 220 14.26 -2.91 17.83
CA PHE A 220 15.11 -2.96 16.66
C PHE A 220 14.30 -3.21 15.40
N VAL A 221 14.60 -2.46 14.34
CA VAL A 221 13.92 -2.55 13.05
C VAL A 221 14.93 -2.46 11.92
N SER A 222 14.64 -3.14 10.81
CA SER A 222 15.41 -3.03 9.56
C SER A 222 14.79 -1.95 8.68
N ILE A 223 15.23 -0.69 8.80
CA ILE A 223 14.72 0.44 8.02
C ILE A 223 15.88 1.38 7.69
N ASP A 224 15.71 2.23 6.66
CA ASP A 224 16.58 3.38 6.50
C ASP A 224 16.34 4.37 7.68
N PRO A 225 17.40 4.76 8.42
CA PRO A 225 17.30 5.75 9.49
C PRO A 225 16.62 7.07 9.07
N VAL A 226 16.88 7.56 7.87
CA VAL A 226 16.29 8.80 7.33
C VAL A 226 14.78 8.60 7.14
N ARG A 227 14.37 7.44 6.64
CA ARG A 227 12.96 7.11 6.46
C ARG A 227 12.23 7.01 7.79
N LEU A 228 12.87 6.48 8.84
CA LEU A 228 12.29 6.46 10.18
C LEU A 228 12.10 7.88 10.74
N ASN A 229 13.10 8.74 10.59
CA ASN A 229 12.99 10.16 10.96
C ASN A 229 11.80 10.83 10.25
N GLN A 230 11.67 10.65 8.94
CA GLN A 230 10.58 11.22 8.14
C GLN A 230 9.20 10.75 8.60
N ILE A 231 9.07 9.46 8.92
CA ILE A 231 7.82 8.90 9.43
C ILE A 231 7.42 9.59 10.73
N VAL A 232 8.35 9.69 11.68
CA VAL A 232 8.11 10.31 12.99
C VAL A 232 7.74 11.78 12.80
N MET A 233 8.48 12.50 11.96
CA MET A 233 8.26 13.91 11.65
C MET A 233 6.86 14.16 11.08
N ASN A 234 6.46 13.37 10.07
CA ASN A 234 5.14 13.47 9.45
C ASN A 234 4.00 13.19 10.44
N LEU A 235 4.16 12.19 11.31
CA LEU A 235 3.14 11.87 12.31
C LEU A 235 2.98 13.01 13.33
N VAL A 236 4.07 13.65 13.75
CA VAL A 236 4.04 14.79 14.67
C VAL A 236 3.43 16.03 14.00
N ILE A 237 3.76 16.31 12.74
CA ILE A 237 3.16 17.41 11.97
C ILE A 237 1.65 17.20 11.81
N ASN A 238 1.23 16.00 11.41
CA ASN A 238 -0.19 15.67 11.29
C ASN A 238 -0.91 15.78 12.63
N ALA A 239 -0.26 15.37 13.74
CA ALA A 239 -0.81 15.51 15.08
C ALA A 239 -0.96 16.99 15.50
N ARG A 240 0.03 17.83 15.19
CA ARG A 240 -0.04 19.29 15.40
C ARG A 240 -1.22 19.88 14.65
N ASP A 241 -1.35 19.58 13.35
CA ASP A 241 -2.39 20.15 12.51
C ASP A 241 -3.79 19.72 12.98
N ALA A 242 -3.93 18.49 13.50
CA ALA A 242 -5.17 18.00 14.08
C ALA A 242 -5.51 18.62 15.45
N LEU A 243 -4.51 19.05 16.23
CA LEU A 243 -4.71 19.68 17.55
C LEU A 243 -5.03 21.18 17.45
N GLY A 244 -4.74 21.83 16.32
CA GLY A 244 -4.93 23.27 16.15
C GLY A 244 -3.93 24.06 17.02
N GLU A 245 -4.42 25.00 17.83
CA GLU A 245 -3.55 25.92 18.56
C GLU A 245 -2.98 25.37 19.87
N LYS A 246 -3.57 24.35 20.50
CA LYS A 246 -3.17 23.87 21.85
C LYS A 246 -3.39 22.37 21.98
N GLY A 247 -2.49 21.65 22.65
CA GLY A 247 -2.69 20.22 22.88
C GLY A 247 -1.48 19.46 23.41
N GLU A 248 -1.59 18.13 23.42
CA GLU A 248 -0.50 17.24 23.81
C GLU A 248 -0.32 16.12 22.78
N ILE A 249 0.92 15.96 22.30
CA ILE A 249 1.32 14.89 21.39
C ILE A 249 2.09 13.86 22.20
N ASN A 250 1.55 12.64 22.26
CA ASN A 250 2.18 11.54 22.98
C ASN A 250 2.68 10.49 22.00
N VAL A 251 3.99 10.29 21.99
CA VAL A 251 4.67 9.31 21.14
C VAL A 251 5.05 8.10 21.99
N CYS A 252 4.48 6.94 21.68
CA CYS A 252 4.72 5.73 22.45
C CYS A 252 5.23 4.59 21.57
N LEU A 253 6.27 3.90 22.03
CA LEU A 253 6.73 2.64 21.43
C LEU A 253 6.17 1.45 22.21
N LYS A 254 5.52 0.51 21.52
CA LYS A 254 4.94 -0.70 22.12
C LYS A 254 5.24 -1.94 21.27
N PRO A 255 5.43 -3.12 21.88
CA PRO A 255 5.55 -4.37 21.14
C PRO A 255 4.23 -4.70 20.43
N TYR A 256 4.33 -5.27 19.23
CA TYR A 256 3.17 -5.64 18.42
C TYR A 256 3.21 -7.14 18.12
N ASN A 257 2.15 -7.85 18.51
CA ASN A 257 2.03 -9.31 18.40
C ASN A 257 0.95 -9.78 17.39
N GLY A 258 0.49 -8.93 16.47
CA GLY A 258 -0.57 -9.26 15.51
C GLY A 258 -0.09 -9.68 14.11
N ARG A 259 -1.02 -10.17 13.26
CA ARG A 259 -0.75 -10.65 11.88
C ARG A 259 -0.98 -9.60 10.77
N GLU A 260 -1.70 -8.50 11.05
CA GLU A 260 -1.93 -7.38 10.11
C GLU A 260 -2.06 -6.05 10.84
N VAL A 261 -1.42 -4.99 10.32
CA VAL A 261 -1.48 -3.65 10.92
C VAL A 261 -1.65 -2.57 9.88
N GLU A 262 -2.61 -1.67 10.11
CA GLU A 262 -2.66 -0.33 9.55
C GLU A 262 -2.07 0.65 10.58
N CYS A 263 -1.41 1.71 10.10
CA CYS A 263 -0.87 2.76 10.96
C CYS A 263 -2.04 3.63 11.45
N VAL A 264 -2.43 3.50 12.73
CA VAL A 264 -3.58 4.22 13.30
C VAL A 264 -3.10 5.41 14.12
N ALA A 265 -3.38 6.63 13.65
CA ALA A 265 -3.36 7.83 14.50
C ALA A 265 -4.73 7.95 15.19
N ALA A 266 -4.76 7.91 16.53
CA ALA A 266 -5.99 8.03 17.30
C ALA A 266 -6.05 9.38 18.03
N ILE A 267 -7.12 10.15 17.75
CA ILE A 267 -7.40 11.45 18.38
C ILE A 267 -8.44 11.22 19.50
N ARG A 268 -8.11 11.58 20.75
CA ARG A 268 -9.09 11.63 21.85
C ARG A 268 -8.87 12.89 22.69
N ARG A 269 -9.90 13.73 22.82
CA ARG A 269 -9.99 14.86 23.78
C ARG A 269 -8.66 15.64 23.92
N SER A 270 -8.15 16.21 22.83
CA SER A 270 -6.93 17.04 22.80
C SER A 270 -5.60 16.29 23.04
N LYS A 271 -5.61 14.95 22.97
CA LYS A 271 -4.43 14.09 22.90
C LYS A 271 -4.40 13.34 21.57
N VAL A 272 -3.27 13.41 20.87
CA VAL A 272 -2.95 12.49 19.77
C VAL A 272 -1.97 11.46 20.30
N THR A 273 -2.37 10.19 20.29
CA THR A 273 -1.47 9.09 20.65
C THR A 273 -1.00 8.44 19.35
N ILE A 274 0.29 8.57 19.07
CA ILE A 274 0.93 7.83 17.96
C ILE A 274 1.30 6.47 18.54
N LEU A 275 0.44 5.47 18.32
CA LEU A 275 0.74 4.09 18.66
C LEU A 275 1.61 3.51 17.54
N SER A 276 2.92 3.41 17.78
CA SER A 276 3.81 2.73 16.83
C SER A 276 3.73 1.19 16.97
N SER A 277 2.52 0.64 16.92
CA SER A 277 2.38 -0.78 16.60
C SER A 277 2.62 -0.92 15.10
N VAL A 278 3.89 -1.10 14.72
CA VAL A 278 4.41 -1.53 13.40
C VAL A 278 3.81 -0.81 12.18
N LEU A 279 4.61 0.04 11.55
CA LEU A 279 4.31 0.69 10.29
C LEU A 279 4.12 -0.30 9.13
N ARG A 280 2.90 -0.38 8.58
CA ARG A 280 2.70 -0.73 7.16
C ARG A 280 3.06 0.50 6.32
N ILE A 281 4.26 0.52 5.77
CA ILE A 281 4.49 1.16 4.46
C ILE A 281 4.61 -0.01 3.48
N LYS A 282 3.80 0.01 2.42
CA LYS A 282 3.74 -1.02 1.36
C LYS A 282 5.10 -1.71 1.14
N GLY A 283 5.26 -2.94 1.67
CA GLY A 283 6.39 -3.83 1.37
C GLY A 283 7.45 -4.08 2.47
N LEU A 284 7.26 -3.66 3.72
CA LEU A 284 8.16 -4.00 4.84
C LEU A 284 7.41 -4.72 5.96
N VAL A 285 7.76 -5.98 6.23
CA VAL A 285 7.34 -6.70 7.44
C VAL A 285 8.50 -6.64 8.43
N LEU A 286 8.36 -5.84 9.47
CA LEU A 286 9.34 -5.78 10.57
C LEU A 286 8.97 -6.89 11.56
N ARG A 287 9.78 -7.96 11.60
CA ARG A 287 9.71 -8.97 12.67
C ARG A 287 10.64 -8.55 13.81
N PRO A 288 10.22 -8.70 15.08
CA PRO A 288 11.17 -8.74 16.17
C PRO A 288 12.09 -9.95 15.93
N LEU A 289 13.39 -9.72 15.86
CA LEU A 289 14.36 -10.77 16.07
C LEU A 289 14.28 -11.11 17.56
N ILE A 290 13.82 -12.33 17.85
CA ILE A 290 13.95 -12.96 19.17
C ILE A 290 15.43 -13.16 19.45
#